data_AF-A0A7X7MZ78-F1
#
_entry.id   AF-A0A7X7MZ78-F1
#
_cell.length_a   1.000
_cell.length_b   1.000
_cell.length_c   1.000
_cell.angle_alpha   90.00
_cell.angle_beta   90.00
_cell.angle_gamma   90.00
#
_symmetry.space_group_name_H-M   'P 1'
#
loop_
_entity.id
_entity.type
_entity.pdbx_description
1 polymer ?
#
loop_
_entity_poly.entity_id
_entity_poly.type
_entity_poly.pdbx_seq_one_letter_code
_entity_poly.pdbx_strand_id
1 'polypeptide(L)'
;GNVKNARNLYYEGRLRDSLAFLERYSKYVDDKEYRARVLEDYNDLIFKVIDMFPDFRMRLKLDKKTGKVMFGADVQSVFDICWYTFSRIVADVAPPVDEDLDYFESQGSILSCLACGKYFVRRSSRQLYCDSWDCQAERNRKNRRASYARKKATEAENKE
;
A
#
# COMPACT_ATOMS: atom_id res chain seq x y z
N GLY A 1 -15.35 -11.94 4.46
CA GLY A 1 -14.67 -12.10 5.78
C GLY A 1 -15.60 -12.65 6.88
N ASN A 2 -15.09 -13.38 7.89
CA ASN A 2 -15.91 -13.99 8.96
C ASN A 2 -16.40 -12.95 9.99
N VAL A 3 -17.70 -12.65 9.98
CA VAL A 3 -18.38 -11.65 10.81
C VAL A 3 -18.16 -11.86 12.31
N LYS A 4 -18.12 -13.13 12.76
CA LYS A 4 -17.86 -13.46 14.18
C LYS A 4 -16.52 -12.92 14.66
N ASN A 5 -15.48 -12.99 13.83
CA ASN A 5 -14.14 -12.56 14.21
C ASN A 5 -14.04 -11.03 14.32
N ALA A 6 -14.68 -10.28 13.43
CA ALA A 6 -14.57 -8.82 13.42
C ALA A 6 -15.29 -8.16 14.62
N ARG A 7 -16.50 -8.63 14.94
CA ARG A 7 -17.27 -8.15 16.09
C ARG A 7 -16.57 -8.51 17.40
N ASN A 8 -16.11 -9.75 17.52
CA ASN A 8 -15.40 -10.20 18.71
C ASN A 8 -14.11 -9.40 18.94
N LEU A 9 -13.31 -9.10 17.91
CA LEU A 9 -12.08 -8.31 18.10
C LEU A 9 -12.32 -6.93 18.73
N TYR A 10 -13.42 -6.24 18.37
CA TYR A 10 -13.76 -4.94 18.95
C TYR A 10 -14.21 -5.04 20.42
N TYR A 11 -14.93 -6.11 20.79
CA TYR A 11 -15.46 -6.28 22.15
C TYR A 11 -14.59 -7.15 23.08
N GLU A 12 -13.69 -7.97 22.53
CA GLU A 12 -12.65 -8.74 23.24
C GLU A 12 -11.44 -7.85 23.58
N GLY A 13 -11.18 -6.82 22.75
CA GLY A 13 -10.25 -5.76 23.08
C GLY A 13 -10.83 -4.85 24.15
N ARG A 14 -10.16 -4.71 25.30
CA ARG A 14 -10.39 -3.64 26.30
C ARG A 14 -10.09 -2.23 25.76
N LEU A 15 -10.26 -1.99 24.47
CA LEU A 15 -10.07 -0.70 23.83
C LEU A 15 -11.45 -0.06 23.70
N ARG A 16 -11.89 0.57 24.80
CA ARG A 16 -12.77 1.75 24.67
C ARG A 16 -11.87 2.88 24.18
N ASP A 17 -11.60 2.92 22.89
CA ASP A 17 -10.77 3.95 22.25
C ASP A 17 -11.46 5.33 22.21
N SER A 18 -12.61 5.49 22.89
CA SER A 18 -13.46 6.68 22.93
C SER A 18 -13.99 7.14 21.56
N LEU A 19 -13.61 6.42 20.50
CA LEU A 19 -14.15 6.56 19.17
C LEU A 19 -15.36 5.63 19.09
N ALA A 20 -16.53 6.21 19.34
CA ALA A 20 -17.85 5.58 19.31
C ALA A 20 -18.26 5.05 17.91
N PHE A 21 -17.30 4.72 17.05
CA PHE A 21 -17.47 4.40 15.65
C PHE A 21 -18.34 3.15 15.45
N LEU A 22 -18.05 2.09 16.21
CA LEU A 22 -18.83 0.85 16.17
C LEU A 22 -19.79 0.68 17.36
N GLU A 23 -19.71 1.56 18.37
CA GLU A 23 -20.57 1.49 19.56
C GLU A 23 -22.07 1.55 19.22
N ARG A 24 -22.46 2.30 18.17
CA ARG A 24 -23.86 2.37 17.72
C ARG A 24 -24.43 1.02 17.27
N TYR A 25 -23.57 0.08 16.88
CA TYR A 25 -23.96 -1.26 16.46
C TYR A 25 -23.93 -2.29 17.60
N SER A 26 -23.45 -1.92 18.79
CA SER A 26 -23.39 -2.80 19.97
C SER A 26 -24.76 -3.36 20.38
N LYS A 27 -25.84 -2.62 20.08
CA LYS A 27 -27.23 -3.02 20.34
C LYS A 27 -27.69 -4.23 19.52
N TYR A 28 -27.02 -4.53 18.41
CA TYR A 28 -27.38 -5.66 17.56
C TYR A 28 -26.69 -6.93 18.05
N VAL A 29 -27.48 -7.85 18.62
CA VAL A 29 -26.98 -9.11 19.18
C VAL A 29 -26.84 -10.19 18.10
N ASP A 30 -27.68 -10.16 17.08
CA ASP A 30 -27.63 -11.09 15.94
C ASP A 30 -26.60 -10.65 14.90
N ASP A 31 -25.80 -11.60 14.42
CA ASP A 31 -24.70 -11.31 13.48
C ASP A 31 -25.20 -10.96 12.07
N LYS A 32 -26.36 -11.47 11.64
CA LYS A 32 -26.94 -11.10 10.34
C LYS A 32 -27.47 -9.68 10.38
N GLU A 33 -28.17 -9.32 11.45
CA GLU A 33 -28.69 -7.96 11.67
C GLU A 33 -27.54 -6.95 11.83
N TYR A 34 -26.52 -7.27 12.62
CA TYR A 34 -25.30 -6.46 12.74
C TYR A 34 -24.67 -6.21 11.37
N ARG A 35 -24.45 -7.27 10.58
CA ARG A 35 -23.84 -7.15 9.25
C ARG A 35 -24.69 -6.28 8.32
N ALA A 36 -26.01 -6.49 8.30
CA ALA A 36 -26.91 -5.73 7.42
C ALA A 36 -26.86 -4.22 7.72
N ARG A 37 -26.82 -3.85 9.00
CA ARG A 37 -26.75 -2.43 9.42
C ARG A 37 -25.40 -1.79 9.16
N VAL A 38 -24.31 -2.53 9.36
CA VAL A 38 -22.96 -2.04 9.00
C VAL A 38 -22.83 -1.85 7.48
N LEU A 39 -23.44 -2.73 6.69
CA LEU A 39 -23.47 -2.62 5.22
C LEU A 39 -24.34 -1.44 4.74
N GLU A 40 -25.48 -1.19 5.38
CA GLU A 40 -26.34 -0.03 5.08
C GLU A 40 -25.58 1.29 5.27
N ASP A 41 -24.76 1.37 6.33
CA ASP A 41 -23.97 2.54 6.67
C ASP A 41 -22.56 2.56 6.03
N TYR A 42 -22.25 1.62 5.13
CA TYR A 42 -20.88 1.33 4.69
C TYR A 42 -20.15 2.55 4.12
N ASN A 43 -20.81 3.33 3.25
CA ASN A 43 -20.21 4.52 2.65
C ASN A 43 -19.89 5.60 3.70
N ASP A 44 -20.79 5.84 4.65
CA ASP A 44 -20.57 6.80 5.75
C ASP A 44 -19.42 6.36 6.66
N LEU A 45 -19.30 5.06 6.90
CA LEU A 45 -18.19 4.50 7.66
C LEU A 45 -16.86 4.69 6.91
N ILE A 46 -16.83 4.53 5.60
CA ILE A 46 -15.63 4.82 4.78
C ILE A 46 -15.23 6.29 4.90
N PHE A 47 -16.18 7.23 4.75
CA PHE A 47 -15.86 8.66 4.85
C PHE A 47 -15.26 9.02 6.21
N LYS A 48 -15.85 8.52 7.29
CA LYS A 48 -15.31 8.71 8.64
C LYS A 48 -13.91 8.11 8.81
N VAL A 49 -13.62 6.97 8.17
CA VAL A 49 -12.26 6.38 8.18
C VAL A 49 -11.27 7.27 7.42
N ILE A 50 -11.67 7.82 6.29
CA ILE A 50 -10.86 8.76 5.52
C ILE A 50 -10.56 10.03 6.34
N ASP A 51 -11.57 10.55 7.06
CA ASP A 51 -11.43 11.73 7.91
C ASP A 51 -10.47 11.53 9.11
N MET A 52 -10.17 10.29 9.49
CA MET A 52 -9.17 10.00 10.52
C MET A 52 -7.73 10.17 10.02
N PHE A 53 -7.50 10.18 8.71
CA PHE A 53 -6.16 10.38 8.17
C PHE A 53 -5.75 11.84 8.30
N PRO A 54 -4.54 12.13 8.83
CA PRO A 54 -4.07 13.50 8.95
C PRO A 54 -3.70 14.07 7.57
N ASP A 55 -3.83 15.39 7.44
CA ASP A 55 -3.34 16.11 6.27
C ASP A 55 -1.81 16.10 6.19
N PHE A 56 -1.28 15.87 4.99
CA PHE A 56 0.16 15.93 4.72
C PHE A 56 0.52 17.15 3.89
N ARG A 57 1.42 17.98 4.42
CA ARG A 57 2.03 19.05 3.62
C ARG A 57 3.03 18.47 2.64
N MET A 58 2.85 18.67 1.35
CA MET A 58 3.80 18.25 0.32
C MET A 58 4.85 19.34 0.04
N ARG A 59 6.10 18.96 -0.24
CA ARG A 59 7.18 19.91 -0.56
C ARG A 59 8.25 19.31 -1.47
N LEU A 60 9.00 20.20 -2.12
CA LEU A 60 10.23 19.84 -2.82
C LEU A 60 11.40 19.83 -1.81
N LYS A 61 12.21 18.77 -1.84
CA LYS A 61 13.42 18.59 -1.05
C LYS A 61 14.59 18.31 -1.98
N LEU A 62 15.68 19.06 -1.86
CA LEU A 62 16.93 18.77 -2.56
C LEU A 62 17.73 17.77 -1.73
N ASP A 63 17.92 16.56 -2.24
CA ASP A 63 18.85 15.61 -1.64
C ASP A 63 20.28 16.07 -1.92
N LYS A 64 20.96 16.57 -0.89
CA LYS A 64 22.33 17.06 -0.99
C LYS A 64 23.34 16.00 -1.43
N LYS A 65 23.04 14.70 -1.21
CA LYS A 65 23.96 13.61 -1.59
C LYS A 65 23.85 13.26 -3.07
N THR A 66 22.64 13.25 -3.62
CA THR A 66 22.40 12.86 -5.02
C THR A 66 22.22 14.05 -5.96
N GLY A 67 22.04 15.26 -5.43
CA GLY A 67 21.73 16.48 -6.18
C GLY A 67 20.32 16.50 -6.77
N LYS A 68 19.46 15.53 -6.41
CA LYS A 68 18.13 15.37 -6.99
C LYS A 68 17.08 16.13 -6.20
N VAL A 69 16.15 16.75 -6.92
CA VAL A 69 14.95 17.34 -6.34
C VAL A 69 13.89 16.24 -6.20
N MET A 70 13.42 16.04 -4.98
CA MET A 70 12.39 15.07 -4.60
C MET A 70 11.11 15.80 -4.23
N PHE A 71 9.96 15.33 -4.73
CA PHE A 71 8.65 15.78 -4.27
C PHE A 71 8.06 14.75 -3.31
N GLY A 72 7.65 15.17 -2.12
CA GLY A 72 7.11 14.24 -1.12
C GLY A 72 6.53 14.92 0.11
N ALA A 73 5.96 14.10 1.00
CA ALA A 73 5.40 14.58 2.27
C ALA A 73 6.47 15.20 3.17
N ASP A 74 6.09 16.27 3.84
CA ASP A 74 6.90 16.89 4.88
C ASP A 74 6.76 16.14 6.19
N VAL A 75 7.56 15.09 6.32
CA VAL A 75 7.64 14.28 7.53
C VAL A 75 8.47 14.99 8.60
N GLN A 76 7.89 15.19 9.79
CA GLN A 76 8.56 15.71 10.98
C GLN A 76 8.68 14.68 12.10
N SER A 77 7.83 13.65 12.11
CA SER A 77 7.80 12.61 13.14
C SER A 77 7.75 11.19 12.57
N VAL A 78 8.08 10.20 13.40
CA VAL A 78 7.88 8.78 13.03
C VAL A 78 6.40 8.46 12.83
N PHE A 79 5.51 9.13 13.57
CA PHE A 79 4.07 8.97 13.39
C PHE A 79 3.61 9.50 12.02
N ASP A 80 4.19 10.58 11.51
CA ASP A 80 3.90 11.08 10.16
C ASP A 80 4.31 10.07 9.10
N ILE A 81 5.44 9.37 9.29
CA ILE A 81 5.86 8.28 8.40
C ILE A 81 4.84 7.15 8.43
N CYS A 82 4.39 6.75 9.62
CA CYS A 82 3.41 5.68 9.79
C CYS A 82 2.10 6.04 9.09
N TRP A 83 1.55 7.22 9.38
CA TRP A 83 0.31 7.70 8.76
C TRP A 83 0.45 7.90 7.26
N TYR A 84 1.57 8.45 6.79
CA TYR A 84 1.82 8.65 5.36
C TYR A 84 1.90 7.32 4.62
N THR A 85 2.60 6.34 5.21
CA THR A 85 2.72 5.00 4.67
C THR A 85 1.37 4.29 4.67
N PHE A 86 0.60 4.42 5.74
CA PHE A 86 -0.74 3.85 5.84
C PHE A 86 -1.68 4.47 4.81
N SER A 87 -1.62 5.80 4.62
CA SER A 87 -2.38 6.52 3.59
C SER A 87 -2.05 6.01 2.19
N ARG A 88 -0.75 5.79 1.90
CA ARG A 88 -0.31 5.22 0.62
C ARG A 88 -0.79 3.79 0.44
N ILE A 89 -0.79 2.97 1.49
CA ILE A 89 -1.34 1.61 1.43
C ILE A 89 -2.84 1.67 1.13
N VAL A 90 -3.61 2.50 1.84
CA VAL A 90 -5.05 2.64 1.59
C VAL A 90 -5.30 3.12 0.16
N ALA A 91 -4.58 4.15 -0.32
CA ALA A 91 -4.75 4.64 -1.68
C ALA A 91 -4.29 3.66 -2.78
N ASP A 92 -3.23 2.89 -2.55
CA ASP A 92 -2.64 1.99 -3.55
C ASP A 92 -3.21 0.54 -3.50
N VAL A 93 -3.75 0.11 -2.36
CA VAL A 93 -4.25 -1.26 -2.11
C VAL A 93 -5.76 -1.32 -1.97
N ALA A 94 -6.45 -0.22 -1.65
CA ALA A 94 -7.92 -0.23 -1.69
C ALA A 94 -8.36 -0.31 -3.16
N PRO A 95 -9.03 -1.39 -3.59
CA PRO A 95 -9.73 -1.38 -4.87
C PRO A 95 -10.79 -0.27 -4.86
N PRO A 96 -11.36 0.13 -6.03
CA PRO A 96 -12.65 0.81 -6.02
C PRO A 96 -13.55 0.07 -5.05
N VAL A 97 -14.24 0.82 -4.19
CA VAL A 97 -15.09 0.34 -3.11
C VAL A 97 -16.05 -0.71 -3.66
N ASP A 98 -15.63 -1.97 -3.65
CA ASP A 98 -16.35 -3.09 -4.24
C ASP A 98 -17.34 -3.55 -3.18
N GLU A 99 -18.59 -3.73 -3.58
CA GLU A 99 -19.67 -4.10 -2.64
C GLU A 99 -19.44 -5.53 -2.08
N ASP A 100 -18.61 -6.33 -2.76
CA ASP A 100 -18.26 -7.68 -2.36
C ASP A 100 -17.15 -7.73 -1.27
N LEU A 101 -17.59 -7.94 -0.03
CA LEU A 101 -16.74 -8.13 1.17
C LEU A 101 -15.89 -9.43 1.17
N ASP A 102 -15.99 -10.27 0.14
CA ASP A 102 -15.20 -11.50 -0.04
C ASP A 102 -14.03 -11.30 -1.02
N TYR A 103 -13.40 -10.12 -0.93
CA TYR A 103 -12.17 -9.82 -1.65
C TYR A 103 -10.99 -10.63 -1.08
N PHE A 104 -10.70 -11.78 -1.69
CA PHE A 104 -9.71 -12.75 -1.21
C PHE A 104 -8.26 -12.43 -1.65
N GLU A 105 -8.06 -11.53 -2.62
CA GLU A 105 -6.75 -11.29 -3.20
C GLU A 105 -6.49 -9.80 -3.43
N SER A 106 -5.59 -9.21 -2.63
CA SER A 106 -4.88 -7.99 -3.03
C SER A 106 -4.33 -8.23 -4.43
N GLN A 107 -4.90 -7.59 -5.45
CA GLN A 107 -4.49 -7.80 -6.84
C GLN A 107 -3.00 -7.50 -7.04
N GLY A 108 -2.35 -6.77 -6.12
CA GLY A 108 -0.95 -6.40 -6.17
C GLY A 108 -0.83 -4.90 -6.41
N SER A 109 0.27 -4.29 -5.98
CA SER A 109 0.44 -2.83 -6.13
C SER A 109 0.69 -2.48 -7.60
N ILE A 110 0.04 -1.41 -8.09
CA ILE A 110 0.25 -0.91 -9.45
C ILE A 110 1.63 -0.23 -9.53
N LEU A 111 2.43 -0.59 -10.53
CA LEU A 111 3.73 0.01 -10.81
C LEU A 111 3.84 0.35 -12.30
N SER A 112 4.61 1.39 -12.63
CA SER A 112 5.01 1.69 -14.00
C SER A 112 6.21 0.83 -14.42
N CYS A 113 6.13 0.16 -15.57
CA CYS A 113 7.21 -0.66 -16.10
C CYS A 113 8.45 0.20 -16.40
N LEU A 114 9.62 -0.18 -15.88
CA LEU A 114 10.89 0.54 -16.11
C LEU A 114 11.38 0.51 -17.58
N ALA A 115 10.80 -0.33 -18.44
CA ALA A 115 11.14 -0.39 -19.86
C ALA A 115 10.16 0.40 -20.73
N CYS A 116 8.84 0.14 -20.61
CA CYS A 116 7.83 0.74 -21.49
C CYS A 116 6.97 1.83 -20.85
N GLY A 117 7.11 2.10 -19.56
CA GLY A 117 6.33 3.10 -18.83
C GLY A 117 4.87 2.72 -18.55
N LYS A 118 4.33 1.68 -19.18
CA LYS A 118 2.95 1.21 -18.95
C LYS A 118 2.75 0.74 -17.52
N TYR A 119 1.58 1.03 -16.96
CA TYR A 119 1.16 0.52 -15.65
C TYR A 119 0.89 -0.99 -15.73
N PHE A 120 1.32 -1.71 -14.69
CA PHE A 120 1.05 -3.13 -14.51
C PHE A 120 0.88 -3.44 -13.03
N VAL A 121 0.19 -4.53 -12.74
CA VAL A 121 -0.03 -5.01 -11.38
C VAL A 121 1.14 -5.91 -10.97
N ARG A 122 1.88 -5.53 -9.93
CA ARG A 122 3.06 -6.30 -9.50
C ARG A 122 2.64 -7.52 -8.67
N ARG A 123 3.16 -8.69 -9.02
CA ARG A 123 2.94 -9.97 -8.30
C ARG A 123 4.03 -10.26 -7.26
N SER A 124 5.13 -9.51 -7.31
CA SER A 124 6.24 -9.63 -6.37
C SER A 124 6.78 -8.24 -6.05
N SER A 125 7.24 -8.04 -4.81
CA SER A 125 7.91 -6.80 -4.39
C SER A 125 9.16 -6.47 -5.23
N ARG A 126 9.77 -7.48 -5.87
CA ARG A 126 10.95 -7.31 -6.74
C ARG A 126 10.61 -7.09 -8.22
N GLN A 127 9.33 -7.14 -8.60
CA GLN A 127 8.92 -7.01 -10.00
C GLN A 127 8.91 -5.53 -10.39
N LEU A 128 9.83 -5.15 -11.30
CA LEU A 128 10.01 -3.77 -11.79
C LEU A 128 9.61 -3.60 -13.28
N TYR A 129 9.31 -4.71 -13.95
CA TYR A 129 9.01 -4.76 -15.39
C TYR A 129 7.71 -5.55 -15.61
N CYS A 130 6.91 -5.13 -16.58
CA CYS A 130 5.71 -5.87 -16.99
C CYS A 130 6.05 -7.15 -17.75
N ASP A 131 5.07 -8.04 -17.92
CA ASP A 131 5.28 -9.38 -18.48
C ASP A 131 5.40 -9.42 -20.01
N SER A 132 5.36 -8.26 -20.69
CA SER A 132 5.57 -8.22 -22.14
C SER A 132 6.96 -8.73 -22.51
N TRP A 133 7.04 -9.47 -23.61
CA TRP A 133 8.27 -10.09 -24.10
C TRP A 133 9.40 -9.06 -24.27
N ASP A 134 9.11 -7.90 -24.87
CA ASP A 134 10.11 -6.84 -25.09
C ASP A 134 10.69 -6.30 -23.78
N CYS A 135 9.85 -6.05 -22.78
CA CYS A 135 10.30 -5.50 -21.50
C CYS A 135 11.11 -6.53 -20.70
N GLN A 136 10.75 -7.81 -20.76
CA GLN A 136 11.52 -8.88 -20.14
C GLN A 136 12.84 -9.12 -20.88
N ALA A 137 12.86 -9.01 -22.21
CA ALA A 137 14.09 -9.06 -22.98
C ALA A 137 15.06 -7.92 -22.60
N GLU A 138 14.56 -6.69 -22.46
CA GLU A 138 15.38 -5.55 -22.04
C GLU A 138 15.91 -5.72 -20.60
N ARG A 139 15.06 -6.20 -19.68
CA ARG A 139 15.48 -6.57 -18.32
C ARG A 139 16.64 -7.58 -18.34
N ASN A 140 16.54 -8.63 -19.16
CA ASN A 140 17.57 -9.65 -19.28
C ASN A 140 18.88 -9.10 -19.86
N ARG A 141 18.81 -8.22 -20.88
CA ARG A 141 19.98 -7.52 -21.42
C ARG A 141 20.67 -6.66 -20.35
N LYS A 142 19.89 -5.91 -19.57
CA LYS A 142 20.41 -5.05 -18.50
C LYS A 142 21.07 -5.85 -17.39
N ASN A 143 20.45 -6.95 -16.96
CA ASN A 143 21.03 -7.88 -15.98
C ASN A 143 22.34 -8.49 -16.48
N ARG A 144 22.40 -8.88 -17.76
CA ARG A 144 23.60 -9.42 -18.39
C ARG A 144 24.73 -8.39 -18.41
N ARG A 145 24.46 -7.16 -18.85
CA ARG A 145 25.45 -6.06 -18.84
C ARG A 145 25.98 -5.78 -17.44
N ALA A 146 25.10 -5.72 -16.44
CA ALA A 146 25.50 -5.52 -15.05
C ALA A 146 26.37 -6.67 -14.52
N SER A 147 26.07 -7.91 -14.90
CA SER A 147 26.87 -9.07 -14.52
C SER A 147 28.28 -9.03 -15.12
N TYR A 148 28.41 -8.71 -16.42
CA TYR A 148 29.71 -8.58 -17.06
C TYR A 148 30.53 -7.43 -16.47
N ALA A 149 29.88 -6.29 -16.19
CA ALA A 149 30.55 -5.15 -15.56
C ALA A 149 31.10 -5.53 -14.17
N ARG A 150 30.31 -6.24 -13.35
CA ARG A 150 30.78 -6.75 -12.04
C ARG A 150 31.96 -7.71 -12.19
N LYS A 151 31.88 -8.68 -13.11
CA LYS A 151 32.96 -9.63 -13.35
C LYS A 151 34.26 -8.92 -13.75
N LYS A 152 34.17 -7.95 -14.66
CA LYS A 152 35.32 -7.17 -15.11
C LYS A 152 35.92 -6.32 -13.99
N ALA A 153 35.10 -5.75 -13.11
CA ALA A 153 35.56 -5.01 -11.94
C ALA A 153 36.32 -5.92 -10.96
N THR A 154 35.77 -7.08 -10.64
CA THR A 154 36.44 -8.08 -9.78
C THR A 154 37.74 -8.60 -10.39
N GLU A 155 37.78 -8.81 -11.72
CA GLU A 155 39.02 -9.18 -12.43
C GLU A 155 40.08 -8.07 -12.44
N ALA A 156 39.67 -6.80 -12.35
CA ALA A 156 40.60 -5.67 -12.24
C ALA A 156 41.13 -5.51 -10.82
N GLU A 157 40.26 -5.64 -9.80
CA GLU A 157 40.64 -5.62 -8.38
C GLU A 157 41.60 -6.75 -8.01
N ASN A 158 41.46 -7.94 -8.61
CA ASN A 158 42.36 -9.07 -8.35
C ASN A 158 43.72 -8.99 -9.08
N LYS A 159 43.93 -7.98 -9.93
CA LYS A 159 45.18 -7.75 -10.67
C LYS A 159 46.05 -6.64 -10.05
N GLU A 160 45.52 -5.89 -9.10
CA GLU A 160 46.26 -5.00 -8.20
C GLU A 160 46.77 -5.78 -6.97
#